data_AF-A0A066UAN0-F1
#
_entry.id   AF-A0A066UAN0-F1
#
_cell.length_a   1.000
_cell.length_b   1.000
_cell.length_c   1.000
_cell.angle_alpha   90.00
_cell.angle_beta   90.00
_cell.angle_gamma   90.00
#
_symmetry.space_group_name_H-M   'P 1'
#
loop_
_entity.id
_entity.type
_entity.pdbx_description
1 polymer ?
#
loop_
_entity_poly.entity_id
_entity_poly.type
_entity_poly.pdbx_seq_one_letter_code
_entity_poly.pdbx_strand_id
1 'polypeptide(L)'
;MRYTDDDPEEPSSVPTSEAEHDRIRGEVAPARWFVARDELPFPVAVVRDIPAVAEAYTRNLRWEPVPPGLELEAVAGEQEAADLLFALATGVRAARRTEGPEYFGFSRNLRPFVDVELVFTVVRRHNGGEEVCVRDGLWIPSKQLRGPYRGVGSFDRSLPLSAEEVEQVTARLSRPRSFLVDDGHDVPRAVVHLDGETERVFGRGLEWKTASLLEEVADHPDWTVTEVAPAQETFEAYQLAQRIRRFKQRQEWGSDAWYFGIYDTLEATLDVDATRLLVKTEAGDKWFGELYVGQGRWQPTRKLDDIWRGLRDDPQLALSPAEAQRIMHRLG
;
A
#
# COMPACT_ATOMS: atom_id res chain seq x y z
N MET A 1 -23.45 -33.30 -11.88
CA MET A 1 -22.67 -32.41 -11.00
C MET A 1 -23.67 -31.65 -10.15
N ARG A 2 -23.73 -31.95 -8.85
CA ARG A 2 -24.61 -31.26 -7.89
C ARG A 2 -23.82 -30.07 -7.35
N TYR A 3 -24.36 -28.86 -7.52
CA TYR A 3 -23.89 -27.68 -6.80
C TYR A 3 -24.28 -27.86 -5.33
N THR A 4 -23.29 -27.78 -4.44
CA THR A 4 -23.51 -27.62 -3.01
C THR A 4 -23.82 -26.16 -2.74
N ASP A 5 -24.93 -25.89 -2.07
CA ASP A 5 -25.24 -24.61 -1.45
C ASP A 5 -24.10 -24.26 -0.49
N ASP A 6 -23.32 -23.23 -0.81
CA ASP A 6 -22.44 -22.57 0.15
C ASP A 6 -23.33 -21.72 1.08
N ASP A 7 -23.37 -22.11 2.35
CA ASP A 7 -23.96 -21.31 3.43
C ASP A 7 -23.29 -19.92 3.45
N PRO A 8 -24.05 -18.82 3.48
CA PRO A 8 -23.47 -17.50 3.64
C PRO A 8 -22.77 -17.42 5.00
N GLU A 9 -21.46 -17.16 4.99
CA GLU A 9 -20.67 -16.91 6.19
C GLU A 9 -21.39 -15.88 7.07
N GLU A 10 -21.79 -16.29 8.28
CA GLU A 10 -22.38 -15.38 9.26
C GLU A 10 -21.40 -14.22 9.49
N PRO A 11 -21.87 -12.95 9.43
CA PRO A 11 -21.00 -11.81 9.65
C PRO A 11 -20.40 -11.92 11.05
N SER A 12 -19.08 -12.12 11.11
CA SER A 12 -18.30 -12.13 12.34
C SER A 12 -18.53 -10.83 13.11
N SER A 13 -19.41 -10.90 14.12
CA SER A 13 -19.69 -9.77 15.00
C SER A 13 -18.60 -9.71 16.06
N VAL A 14 -17.69 -8.75 15.95
CA VAL A 14 -16.74 -8.46 17.03
C VAL A 14 -17.53 -7.88 18.21
N PRO A 15 -17.47 -8.48 19.42
CA PRO A 15 -18.15 -7.93 20.58
C PRO A 15 -17.60 -6.54 20.88
N THR A 16 -18.43 -5.52 20.70
CA THR A 16 -18.13 -4.13 21.04
C THR A 16 -18.67 -3.85 22.44
N SER A 17 -17.88 -3.13 23.25
CA SER A 17 -18.33 -2.73 24.59
C SER A 17 -19.56 -1.80 24.51
N GLU A 18 -20.40 -1.77 25.54
CA GLU A 18 -21.57 -0.88 25.62
C GLU A 18 -21.18 0.60 25.40
N ALA A 19 -20.03 1.02 25.94
CA ALA A 19 -19.45 2.34 25.73
C ALA A 19 -19.05 2.63 24.26
N GLU A 20 -18.67 1.61 23.50
CA GLU A 20 -18.34 1.73 22.08
C GLU A 20 -19.60 1.75 21.21
N HIS A 21 -20.64 1.03 21.62
CA HIS A 21 -21.95 1.07 21.01
C HIS A 21 -22.63 2.45 21.19
N ASP A 22 -22.52 3.05 22.38
CA ASP A 22 -23.04 4.40 22.65
C ASP A 22 -22.25 5.48 21.90
N ARG A 23 -20.94 5.28 21.72
CA ARG A 23 -20.08 6.14 20.87
C ARG A 23 -20.55 6.12 19.41
N ILE A 24 -20.88 4.95 18.86
CA ILE A 24 -21.37 4.80 17.47
C ILE A 24 -22.73 5.49 17.28
N ARG A 25 -23.58 5.54 18.31
CA ARG A 25 -24.87 6.25 18.28
C ARG A 25 -24.76 7.76 18.42
N GLY A 26 -23.57 8.30 18.70
CA GLY A 26 -23.38 9.73 18.92
C GLY A 26 -23.98 10.25 20.22
N GLU A 27 -24.29 9.36 21.17
CA GLU A 27 -24.89 9.71 22.46
C GLU A 27 -23.84 10.11 23.51
N VAL A 28 -22.55 9.96 23.19
CA VAL A 28 -21.41 10.29 24.06
C VAL A 28 -20.73 11.56 23.54
N ALA A 29 -20.47 12.51 24.45
CA ALA A 29 -19.68 13.69 24.13
C ALA A 29 -18.31 13.28 23.54
N PRO A 30 -17.79 13.99 22.51
CA PRO A 30 -16.49 13.69 21.94
C PRO A 30 -15.40 13.79 23.01
N ALA A 31 -14.39 12.92 22.92
CA ALA A 31 -13.27 12.93 23.84
C ALA A 31 -12.57 14.29 23.83
N ARG A 32 -12.25 14.81 25.01
CA ARG A 32 -11.38 15.99 25.14
C ARG A 32 -9.94 15.51 25.26
N TRP A 33 -9.04 16.18 24.58
CA TRP A 33 -7.63 15.79 24.52
C TRP A 33 -6.76 16.81 25.24
N PHE A 34 -5.77 16.30 25.96
CA PHE A 34 -4.78 17.12 26.64
C PHE A 34 -3.38 16.53 26.41
N VAL A 35 -2.36 17.35 26.62
CA VAL A 35 -0.96 16.95 26.60
C VAL A 35 -0.28 17.41 27.87
N ALA A 36 0.58 16.56 28.42
CA ALA A 36 1.51 16.94 29.47
C ALA A 36 2.91 17.02 28.88
N ARG A 37 3.64 18.10 29.20
CA ARG A 37 5.01 18.34 28.72
C ARG A 37 5.94 18.55 29.91
N ASP A 38 7.19 18.13 29.77
CA ASP A 38 8.30 18.52 30.64
C ASP A 38 9.28 19.41 29.84
N GLU A 39 10.48 19.66 30.37
CA GLU A 39 11.52 20.43 29.66
C GLU A 39 12.09 19.71 28.42
N LEU A 40 11.69 18.46 28.15
CA LEU A 40 12.18 17.69 27.01
C LEU A 40 11.40 18.03 25.72
N PRO A 41 12.00 17.79 24.54
CA PRO A 41 11.36 18.11 23.26
C PRO A 41 10.13 17.26 22.93
N PHE A 42 9.85 16.20 23.69
CA PHE A 42 8.71 15.30 23.48
C PHE A 42 7.75 15.37 24.68
N PRO A 43 6.42 15.28 24.46
CA PRO A 43 5.48 15.25 25.58
C PRO A 43 5.77 14.07 26.52
N VAL A 44 5.38 14.18 27.79
CA VAL A 44 5.49 13.07 28.77
C VAL A 44 4.26 12.17 28.76
N ALA A 45 3.11 12.74 28.38
CA ALA A 45 1.87 12.01 28.23
C ALA A 45 0.91 12.72 27.26
N VAL A 46 0.06 11.95 26.61
CA VAL A 46 -1.16 12.44 25.95
C VAL A 46 -2.35 11.88 26.70
N VAL A 47 -3.27 12.75 27.10
CA VAL A 47 -4.43 12.41 27.93
C VAL A 47 -5.69 12.50 27.09
N ARG A 48 -6.53 11.47 27.21
CA ARG A 48 -7.92 11.50 26.72
C ARG A 48 -8.85 11.54 27.92
N ASP A 49 -9.71 12.53 27.95
CA ASP A 49 -10.79 12.67 28.92
C ASP A 49 -12.08 12.18 28.24
N ILE A 50 -12.48 10.96 28.61
CA ILE A 50 -13.73 10.34 28.19
C ILE A 50 -14.69 10.33 29.38
N PRO A 51 -16.02 10.40 29.16
CA PRO A 51 -17.00 10.61 30.25
C PRO A 51 -16.97 9.61 31.42
N ALA A 52 -16.33 8.45 31.24
CA ALA A 52 -16.18 7.45 32.28
C ALA A 52 -14.89 7.61 33.11
N VAL A 53 -13.75 7.92 32.48
CA VAL A 53 -12.44 7.96 33.14
C VAL A 53 -11.43 8.72 32.28
N ALA A 54 -10.63 9.59 32.89
CA ALA A 54 -9.49 10.18 32.20
C ALA A 54 -8.31 9.20 32.17
N GLU A 55 -7.70 9.03 31.00
CA GLU A 55 -6.56 8.12 30.78
C GLU A 55 -5.40 8.86 30.13
N ALA A 56 -4.17 8.52 30.52
CA ALA A 56 -2.93 9.02 29.98
C ALA A 56 -2.19 7.91 29.22
N TYR A 57 -1.78 8.19 27.99
CA TYR A 57 -0.79 7.42 27.27
C TYR A 57 0.59 8.00 27.58
N THR A 58 1.42 7.25 28.30
CA THR A 58 2.68 7.74 28.87
C THR A 58 3.90 7.12 28.18
N ARG A 59 5.09 7.37 28.74
CA ARG A 59 6.33 6.67 28.35
C ARG A 59 6.29 5.15 28.56
N ASN A 60 5.25 4.60 29.17
CA ASN A 60 5.01 3.16 29.25
C ASN A 60 4.39 2.58 27.98
N LEU A 61 3.99 3.41 27.01
CA LEU A 61 3.39 3.00 25.74
C LEU A 61 2.08 2.23 25.90
N ARG A 62 1.28 2.61 26.91
CA ARG A 62 -0.05 2.06 27.17
C ARG A 62 -0.93 3.13 27.81
N TRP A 63 -2.24 2.98 27.66
CA TRP A 63 -3.22 3.80 28.36
C TRP A 63 -3.29 3.38 29.83
N GLU A 64 -3.16 4.35 30.72
CA GLU A 64 -3.20 4.17 32.19
C GLU A 64 -4.04 5.29 32.81
N PRO A 65 -4.55 5.15 34.05
CA PRO A 65 -5.17 6.27 34.76
C PRO A 65 -4.23 7.47 34.84
N VAL A 66 -4.76 8.70 34.71
CA VAL A 66 -3.94 9.93 34.71
C VAL A 66 -3.13 10.03 36.02
N PRO A 67 -1.78 10.08 35.94
CA PRO A 67 -0.95 10.29 37.12
C PRO A 67 -1.27 11.63 37.81
N PRO A 68 -1.29 11.68 39.15
CA PRO A 68 -1.50 12.94 39.86
C PRO A 68 -0.33 13.91 39.60
N GLY A 69 -0.63 15.21 39.53
CA GLY A 69 0.38 16.26 39.43
C GLY A 69 0.89 16.57 38.01
N LEU A 70 0.27 16.00 36.96
CA LEU A 70 0.53 16.44 35.59
C LEU A 70 -0.10 17.80 35.31
N GLU A 71 0.69 18.72 34.78
CA GLU A 71 0.18 19.95 34.17
C GLU A 71 -0.35 19.62 32.77
N LEU A 72 -1.64 19.88 32.54
CA LEU A 72 -2.33 19.50 31.32
C LEU A 72 -2.65 20.74 30.47
N GLU A 73 -2.20 20.72 29.22
CA GLU A 73 -2.54 21.69 28.19
C GLU A 73 -3.60 21.08 27.25
N ALA A 74 -4.67 21.82 26.95
CA ALA A 74 -5.70 21.34 26.03
C ALA A 74 -5.17 21.25 24.59
N VAL A 75 -5.54 20.19 23.89
CA VAL A 75 -5.18 19.94 22.49
C VAL A 75 -6.40 20.22 21.59
N ALA A 76 -6.19 20.82 20.41
CA ALA A 76 -7.28 21.38 19.62
C ALA A 76 -8.23 20.32 19.03
N GLY A 77 -7.76 19.08 18.88
CA GLY A 77 -8.59 17.97 18.42
C GLY A 77 -7.87 16.63 18.36
N GLU A 78 -8.61 15.59 17.96
CA GLU A 78 -8.14 14.20 17.91
C GLU A 78 -6.93 14.01 16.99
N GLN A 79 -6.88 14.72 15.86
CA GLN A 79 -5.77 14.60 14.92
C GLN A 79 -4.44 15.07 15.53
N GLU A 80 -4.44 16.24 16.18
CA GLU A 80 -3.26 16.75 16.87
C GLU A 80 -2.84 15.84 18.03
N ALA A 81 -3.82 15.31 18.77
CA ALA A 81 -3.55 14.33 19.82
C ALA A 81 -2.92 13.03 19.27
N ALA A 82 -3.38 12.55 18.11
CA ALA A 82 -2.79 11.40 17.43
C ALA A 82 -1.34 11.68 17.00
N ASP A 83 -1.05 12.87 16.46
CA ASP A 83 0.31 13.26 16.07
C ASP A 83 1.24 13.34 17.31
N LEU A 84 0.73 13.85 18.44
CA LEU A 84 1.46 13.87 19.72
C LEU A 84 1.69 12.47 20.29
N LEU A 85 0.70 11.57 20.20
CA LEU A 85 0.82 10.16 20.61
C LEU A 85 1.93 9.47 19.82
N PHE A 86 1.95 9.68 18.51
CA PHE A 86 2.96 9.13 17.63
C PHE A 86 4.36 9.68 17.92
N ALA A 87 4.47 10.99 18.17
CA ALA A 87 5.73 11.62 18.55
C ALA A 87 6.27 11.05 19.88
N LEU A 88 5.40 10.91 20.90
CA LEU A 88 5.72 10.28 22.18
C LEU A 88 6.20 8.84 21.98
N ALA A 89 5.42 8.04 21.26
CA ALA A 89 5.73 6.63 21.01
C ALA A 89 7.05 6.45 20.27
N THR A 90 7.30 7.26 19.25
CA THR A 90 8.54 7.27 18.48
C THR A 90 9.74 7.65 19.35
N GLY A 91 9.62 8.73 20.13
CA GLY A 91 10.70 9.21 21.01
C GLY A 91 11.06 8.21 22.10
N VAL A 92 10.06 7.61 22.74
CA VAL A 92 10.26 6.60 23.80
C VAL A 92 10.91 5.34 23.25
N ARG A 93 10.44 4.80 22.12
CA ARG A 93 11.04 3.62 21.51
C ARG A 93 12.47 3.90 21.03
N ALA A 94 12.72 5.09 20.47
CA ALA A 94 14.07 5.51 20.12
C ALA A 94 15.01 5.62 21.33
N ALA A 95 14.51 6.10 22.48
CA ALA A 95 15.30 6.21 23.70
C ALA A 95 15.57 4.85 24.38
N ARG A 96 14.72 3.84 24.16
CA ARG A 96 14.86 2.48 24.68
C ARG A 96 15.77 1.58 23.83
N ARG A 97 16.38 2.13 22.78
CA ARG A 97 17.23 1.35 21.87
C ARG A 97 18.39 0.71 22.61
N THR A 98 18.62 -0.56 22.31
CA THR A 98 19.77 -1.36 22.75
C THR A 98 20.78 -1.50 21.61
N GLU A 99 21.94 -2.08 21.90
CA GLU A 99 22.93 -2.42 20.88
C GLU A 99 22.36 -3.48 19.91
N GLY A 100 22.45 -3.24 18.59
CA GLY A 100 21.97 -4.16 17.56
C GLY A 100 21.39 -3.46 16.32
N PRO A 101 20.71 -4.22 15.43
CA PRO A 101 19.94 -3.64 14.32
C PRO A 101 18.84 -2.71 14.82
N GLU A 102 18.58 -1.63 14.08
CA GLU A 102 17.42 -0.78 14.32
C GLU A 102 16.21 -1.35 13.58
N TYR A 103 15.08 -1.53 14.25
CA TYR A 103 13.86 -2.05 13.63
C TYR A 103 12.80 -0.98 13.48
N PHE A 104 12.03 -1.08 12.40
CA PHE A 104 10.97 -0.16 12.03
C PHE A 104 9.79 -0.94 11.48
N GLY A 105 8.60 -0.68 12.02
CA GLY A 105 7.34 -1.15 11.47
C GLY A 105 6.69 -0.06 10.62
N PHE A 106 6.11 -0.38 9.47
CA PHE A 106 5.28 0.58 8.73
C PHE A 106 3.80 0.24 8.80
N SER A 107 2.98 1.28 8.85
CA SER A 107 1.53 1.19 8.68
C SER A 107 1.08 2.13 7.57
N ARG A 108 0.01 1.74 6.88
CA ARG A 108 -0.59 2.48 5.77
C ARG A 108 -1.60 3.54 6.21
N ASN A 109 -1.72 3.78 7.52
CA ASN A 109 -2.69 4.70 8.06
C ASN A 109 -2.26 6.15 7.82
N LEU A 110 -3.14 6.93 7.18
CA LEU A 110 -3.04 8.39 7.11
C LEU A 110 -2.94 9.01 8.51
N ARG A 111 -3.56 8.33 9.49
CA ARG A 111 -3.51 8.73 10.88
C ARG A 111 -2.28 8.14 11.56
N PRO A 112 -1.62 8.91 12.43
CA PRO A 112 -0.54 8.40 13.26
C PRO A 112 -1.02 7.19 14.06
N PHE A 113 -0.16 6.17 14.17
CA PHE A 113 -0.48 4.92 14.86
C PHE A 113 0.59 4.58 15.89
N VAL A 114 0.18 4.11 17.06
CA VAL A 114 1.10 3.67 18.12
C VAL A 114 1.02 2.17 18.38
N ASP A 115 0.01 1.52 17.78
CA ASP A 115 -0.30 0.10 17.91
C ASP A 115 0.52 -0.73 16.92
N VAL A 116 1.31 -1.64 17.46
CA VAL A 116 2.16 -2.55 16.68
C VAL A 116 1.34 -3.53 15.86
N GLU A 117 0.07 -3.79 16.20
CA GLU A 117 -0.82 -4.67 15.44
C GLU A 117 -1.15 -4.10 14.05
N LEU A 118 -1.07 -2.78 13.89
CA LEU A 118 -1.34 -2.09 12.63
C LEU A 118 -0.13 -2.06 11.68
N VAL A 119 1.03 -2.55 12.12
CA VAL A 119 2.20 -2.70 11.27
C VAL A 119 1.91 -3.75 10.19
N PHE A 120 2.28 -3.50 8.94
CA PHE A 120 2.18 -4.51 7.89
C PHE A 120 3.53 -5.01 7.40
N THR A 121 4.58 -4.23 7.64
CA THR A 121 5.93 -4.53 7.19
C THR A 121 6.95 -4.21 8.28
N VAL A 122 7.99 -5.03 8.37
CA VAL A 122 9.12 -4.79 9.27
C VAL A 122 10.38 -4.63 8.45
N VAL A 123 11.07 -3.52 8.68
CA VAL A 123 12.37 -3.22 8.10
C VAL A 123 13.39 -3.13 9.23
N ARG A 124 14.55 -3.73 9.04
CA ARG A 124 15.71 -3.54 9.91
C ARG A 124 16.79 -2.75 9.19
N ARG A 125 17.55 -1.97 9.95
CA ARG A 125 18.74 -1.28 9.49
C ARG A 125 19.94 -1.82 10.26
N HIS A 126 20.96 -2.27 9.53
CA HIS A 126 22.18 -2.83 10.09
C HIS A 126 23.36 -2.56 9.15
N ASN A 127 24.53 -2.19 9.68
CA ASN A 127 25.76 -1.91 8.91
C ASN A 127 25.57 -0.95 7.72
N GLY A 128 24.67 0.03 7.83
CA GLY A 128 24.38 0.98 6.77
C GLY A 128 23.53 0.41 5.61
N GLY A 129 23.05 -0.82 5.70
CA GLY A 129 22.04 -1.41 4.83
C GLY A 129 20.64 -1.37 5.47
N GLU A 130 19.62 -1.54 4.63
CA GLU A 130 18.22 -1.68 5.05
C GLU A 130 17.70 -2.99 4.47
N GLU A 131 16.95 -3.75 5.25
CA GLU A 131 16.41 -5.04 4.83
C GLU A 131 14.96 -5.18 5.30
N VAL A 132 14.10 -5.75 4.47
CA VAL A 132 12.71 -6.05 4.81
C VAL A 132 12.56 -7.52 5.19
N CYS A 133 11.78 -7.81 6.24
CA CYS A 133 11.43 -9.17 6.62
C CYS A 133 10.38 -9.73 5.65
N VAL A 134 10.73 -10.77 4.91
CA VAL A 134 9.84 -11.38 3.90
C VAL A 134 9.10 -12.59 4.47
N ARG A 135 9.81 -13.43 5.21
CA ARG A 135 9.29 -14.59 5.96
C ARG A 135 10.25 -14.91 7.09
N ASP A 136 9.94 -15.95 7.87
CA ASP A 136 10.78 -16.35 9.00
C ASP A 136 12.24 -16.55 8.57
N GLY A 137 13.16 -15.89 9.28
CA GLY A 137 14.59 -15.88 8.98
C GLY A 137 15.04 -15.17 7.70
N LEU A 138 14.15 -14.83 6.76
CA LEU A 138 14.52 -14.24 5.48
C LEU A 138 14.37 -12.71 5.48
N TRP A 139 15.52 -12.05 5.37
CA TRP A 139 15.65 -10.60 5.25
C TRP A 139 16.29 -10.26 3.91
N ILE A 140 15.67 -9.34 3.17
CA ILE A 140 16.09 -9.00 1.81
C ILE A 140 16.42 -7.52 1.72
N PRO A 141 17.48 -7.10 0.99
CA PRO A 141 17.80 -5.70 0.80
C PRO A 141 16.59 -4.85 0.41
N SER A 142 16.49 -3.67 1.00
CA SER A 142 15.37 -2.75 0.84
C SER A 142 15.86 -1.30 0.73
N LYS A 143 14.98 -0.42 0.24
CA LYS A 143 15.13 1.04 0.25
C LYS A 143 13.93 1.73 0.91
N GLN A 144 13.14 0.98 1.69
CA GLN A 144 11.85 1.45 2.20
C GLN A 144 11.98 2.58 3.24
N LEU A 145 13.05 2.62 4.04
CA LEU A 145 13.32 3.75 4.95
C LEU A 145 14.02 4.90 4.24
N ARG A 146 14.91 4.60 3.30
CA ARG A 146 15.63 5.61 2.49
C ARG A 146 14.75 6.37 1.53
N GLY A 147 13.60 5.83 1.13
CA GLY A 147 12.77 6.41 0.09
C GLY A 147 12.20 7.78 0.47
N PRO A 148 12.66 8.90 -0.14
CA PRO A 148 12.06 10.21 0.05
C PRO A 148 11.10 10.56 -1.12
N TYR A 149 10.93 9.66 -2.12
CA TYR A 149 10.41 10.01 -3.45
C TYR A 149 9.76 8.82 -4.20
N ARG A 150 8.74 8.16 -3.64
CA ARG A 150 7.63 7.74 -4.51
C ARG A 150 6.68 8.93 -4.54
N GLY A 151 6.71 9.68 -5.64
CA GLY A 151 6.12 11.02 -5.75
C GLY A 151 4.75 11.15 -5.09
N VAL A 152 4.50 12.29 -4.43
CA VAL A 152 3.19 12.74 -3.91
C VAL A 152 2.29 11.59 -3.43
N GLY A 153 2.47 11.13 -2.18
CA GLY A 153 1.47 10.27 -1.53
C GLY A 153 1.94 8.93 -0.95
N SER A 154 3.23 8.74 -0.62
CA SER A 154 3.54 7.67 0.34
C SER A 154 2.97 8.07 1.70
N PHE A 155 1.87 7.43 2.08
CA PHE A 155 1.19 7.64 3.36
C PHE A 155 1.75 6.74 4.47
N ASP A 156 2.81 5.99 4.15
CA ASP A 156 3.38 5.05 5.09
C ASP A 156 4.18 5.80 6.15
N ARG A 157 3.80 5.60 7.42
CA ARG A 157 4.56 6.09 8.56
C ARG A 157 5.37 4.94 9.16
N SER A 158 6.61 5.21 9.55
CA SER A 158 7.46 4.26 10.25
C SER A 158 7.41 4.48 11.76
N LEU A 159 7.30 3.39 12.50
CA LEU A 159 7.34 3.34 13.96
C LEU A 159 8.58 2.53 14.35
N PRO A 160 9.53 3.06 15.13
CA PRO A 160 10.62 2.25 15.67
C PRO A 160 10.03 1.08 16.46
N LEU A 161 10.65 -0.09 16.42
CA LEU A 161 10.20 -1.28 17.16
C LEU A 161 11.31 -1.80 18.08
N SER A 162 10.95 -2.39 19.22
CA SER A 162 11.85 -3.24 20.00
C SER A 162 12.02 -4.61 19.34
N ALA A 163 12.99 -5.41 19.80
CA ALA A 163 13.18 -6.78 19.31
C ALA A 163 11.95 -7.66 19.60
N GLU A 164 11.35 -7.51 20.79
CA GLU A 164 10.14 -8.24 21.18
C GLU A 164 8.93 -7.83 20.32
N GLU A 165 8.78 -6.54 20.02
CA GLU A 165 7.73 -6.06 19.11
C GLU A 165 7.95 -6.61 17.69
N VAL A 166 9.19 -6.76 17.24
CA VAL A 166 9.51 -7.39 15.95
C VAL A 166 9.07 -8.84 15.93
N GLU A 167 9.39 -9.63 16.95
CA GLU A 167 8.97 -11.03 17.04
C GLU A 167 7.44 -11.16 17.03
N GLN A 168 6.73 -10.31 17.79
CA GLN A 168 5.28 -10.26 17.79
C GLN A 168 4.72 -9.94 16.39
N VAL A 169 5.29 -8.94 15.73
CA VAL A 169 4.85 -8.52 14.40
C VAL A 169 5.17 -9.58 13.35
N THR A 170 6.37 -10.15 13.32
CA THR A 170 6.75 -11.12 12.28
C THR A 170 6.00 -12.44 12.43
N ALA A 171 5.67 -12.86 13.66
CA ALA A 171 4.87 -14.06 13.92
C ALA A 171 3.47 -14.01 13.27
N ARG A 172 2.89 -12.81 13.10
CA ARG A 172 1.59 -12.60 12.44
C ARG A 172 1.69 -12.28 10.94
N LEU A 173 2.89 -12.17 10.38
CA LEU A 173 3.09 -11.89 8.95
C LEU A 173 2.90 -13.12 8.04
N SER A 174 2.37 -14.24 8.54
CA SER A 174 2.06 -15.45 7.76
C SER A 174 0.88 -15.30 6.78
N ARG A 175 0.33 -14.10 6.63
CA ARG A 175 -0.75 -13.77 5.67
C ARG A 175 -0.19 -13.55 4.26
N PRO A 176 -1.04 -13.55 3.21
CA PRO A 176 -0.63 -13.14 1.88
C PRO A 176 -0.04 -11.73 1.89
N ARG A 177 1.12 -11.57 1.25
CA ARG A 177 1.89 -10.32 1.19
C ARG A 177 2.33 -10.07 -0.24
N SER A 178 2.62 -8.82 -0.55
CA SER A 178 3.08 -8.46 -1.89
C SER A 178 4.30 -7.57 -1.82
N PHE A 179 5.17 -7.67 -2.80
CA PHE A 179 6.46 -7.02 -2.82
C PHE A 179 6.74 -6.45 -4.20
N LEU A 180 7.30 -5.25 -4.26
CA LEU A 180 7.85 -4.68 -5.49
C LEU A 180 9.35 -4.90 -5.50
N VAL A 181 9.84 -5.54 -6.56
CA VAL A 181 11.27 -5.82 -6.77
C VAL A 181 11.84 -4.80 -7.76
N ASP A 182 12.88 -4.09 -7.34
CA ASP A 182 13.60 -3.09 -8.12
C ASP A 182 15.03 -3.58 -8.38
N ASP A 183 15.41 -3.66 -9.65
CA ASP A 183 16.74 -4.10 -10.12
C ASP A 183 17.63 -2.93 -10.58
N GLY A 184 17.28 -1.69 -10.23
CA GLY A 184 18.01 -0.47 -10.57
C GLY A 184 17.66 0.13 -11.94
N HIS A 185 16.75 -0.49 -12.71
CA HIS A 185 16.27 0.04 -13.97
C HIS A 185 15.05 0.98 -13.81
N ASP A 186 14.75 1.76 -14.85
CA ASP A 186 13.61 2.72 -14.86
C ASP A 186 12.24 2.09 -14.55
N VAL A 187 12.12 0.78 -14.82
CA VAL A 187 10.90 0.02 -14.59
C VAL A 187 11.22 -1.12 -13.64
N PRO A 188 10.48 -1.24 -12.50
CA PRO A 188 10.65 -2.34 -11.56
C PRO A 188 10.69 -3.70 -12.26
N ARG A 189 11.43 -4.64 -11.69
CA ARG A 189 11.60 -5.98 -12.24
C ARG A 189 10.28 -6.75 -12.22
N ALA A 190 9.61 -6.74 -11.07
CA ALA A 190 8.38 -7.48 -10.86
C ALA A 190 7.58 -7.00 -9.64
N VAL A 191 6.30 -7.36 -9.63
CA VAL A 191 5.50 -7.50 -8.41
C VAL A 191 5.48 -8.97 -8.02
N VAL A 192 5.74 -9.27 -6.75
CA VAL A 192 5.67 -10.63 -6.19
C VAL A 192 4.49 -10.69 -5.23
N HIS A 193 3.70 -11.74 -5.32
CA HIS A 193 2.69 -12.14 -4.35
C HIS A 193 3.18 -13.39 -3.65
N LEU A 194 3.33 -13.30 -2.33
CA LEU A 194 3.74 -14.39 -1.46
C LEU A 194 2.53 -14.85 -0.67
N ASP A 195 2.11 -16.09 -0.88
CA ASP A 195 1.07 -16.77 -0.11
C ASP A 195 1.66 -18.02 0.56
N GLY A 196 1.97 -17.88 1.85
CA GLY A 196 2.79 -18.84 2.58
C GLY A 196 4.18 -18.97 1.92
N GLU A 197 4.49 -20.16 1.43
CA GLU A 197 5.75 -20.45 0.71
C GLU A 197 5.62 -20.31 -0.83
N THR A 198 4.42 -20.02 -1.33
CA THR A 198 4.19 -19.92 -2.78
C THR A 198 4.41 -18.50 -3.27
N GLU A 199 5.41 -18.32 -4.14
CA GLU A 199 5.68 -17.06 -4.81
C GLU A 199 5.06 -17.03 -6.22
N ARG A 200 4.17 -16.06 -6.46
CA ARG A 200 3.69 -15.69 -7.80
C ARG A 200 4.31 -14.36 -8.20
N VAL A 201 4.83 -14.29 -9.42
CA VAL A 201 5.59 -13.15 -9.93
C VAL A 201 4.91 -12.60 -11.18
N PHE A 202 4.61 -11.31 -11.16
CA PHE A 202 4.19 -10.53 -12.32
C PHE A 202 5.35 -9.66 -12.77
N GLY A 203 6.09 -10.15 -13.76
CA GLY A 203 7.31 -9.51 -14.26
C GLY A 203 7.14 -8.77 -15.57
N ARG A 204 8.26 -8.50 -16.24
CA ARG A 204 8.30 -7.80 -17.55
C ARG A 204 7.60 -8.52 -18.70
N GLY A 205 7.31 -9.82 -18.52
CA GLY A 205 6.47 -10.62 -19.42
C GLY A 205 4.98 -10.28 -19.37
N LEU A 206 4.54 -9.49 -18.37
CA LEU A 206 3.14 -9.11 -18.15
C LEU A 206 2.20 -10.29 -17.94
N GLU A 207 2.68 -11.30 -17.24
CA GLU A 207 1.95 -12.52 -16.90
C GLU A 207 2.35 -12.98 -15.50
N TRP A 208 1.38 -13.54 -14.77
CA TRP A 208 1.64 -14.16 -13.46
C TRP A 208 2.22 -15.56 -13.64
N LYS A 209 3.35 -15.82 -12.99
CA LYS A 209 3.98 -17.15 -12.97
C LYS A 209 4.46 -17.52 -11.58
N THR A 210 4.50 -18.80 -11.25
CA THR A 210 5.18 -19.28 -10.04
C THR A 210 6.68 -19.27 -10.25
N ALA A 211 7.43 -18.57 -9.39
CA ALA A 211 8.90 -18.47 -9.44
C ALA A 211 9.46 -17.96 -8.11
N SER A 212 10.65 -18.43 -7.70
CA SER A 212 11.34 -18.03 -6.47
C SER A 212 12.21 -16.79 -6.65
N LEU A 213 11.58 -15.64 -6.91
CA LEU A 213 12.30 -14.40 -7.19
C LEU A 213 12.90 -13.77 -5.92
N LEU A 214 12.27 -13.94 -4.75
CA LEU A 214 12.76 -13.30 -3.53
C LEU A 214 14.09 -13.94 -3.06
N GLU A 215 14.26 -15.25 -3.22
CA GLU A 215 15.55 -15.92 -2.99
C GLU A 215 16.63 -15.42 -3.96
N GLU A 216 16.31 -15.26 -5.25
CA GLU A 216 17.22 -14.69 -6.25
C GLU A 216 17.68 -13.28 -5.86
N VAL A 217 16.79 -12.44 -5.31
CA VAL A 217 17.14 -11.09 -4.86
C VAL A 217 18.19 -11.10 -3.74
N ALA A 218 18.19 -12.10 -2.86
CA ALA A 218 19.18 -12.20 -1.79
C ALA A 218 20.62 -12.35 -2.32
N ASP A 219 20.78 -12.93 -3.53
CA ASP A 219 22.07 -13.09 -4.21
C ASP A 219 22.47 -11.84 -5.05
N HIS A 220 21.61 -10.83 -5.14
CA HIS A 220 21.82 -9.61 -5.93
C HIS A 220 21.81 -8.36 -5.03
N PRO A 221 22.98 -7.88 -4.57
CA PRO A 221 23.06 -6.80 -3.58
C PRO A 221 22.54 -5.43 -4.07
N ASP A 222 22.50 -5.22 -5.39
CA ASP A 222 21.97 -3.99 -5.99
C ASP A 222 20.44 -4.00 -6.15
N TRP A 223 19.83 -5.18 -6.00
CA TRP A 223 18.39 -5.34 -6.09
C TRP A 223 17.76 -5.06 -4.74
N THR A 224 16.56 -4.52 -4.76
CA THR A 224 15.87 -4.12 -3.54
C THR A 224 14.40 -4.47 -3.59
N VAL A 225 13.85 -4.75 -2.41
CA VAL A 225 12.45 -5.09 -2.22
C VAL A 225 11.77 -4.03 -1.37
N THR A 226 10.54 -3.68 -1.74
CA THR A 226 9.64 -2.89 -0.91
C THR A 226 8.35 -3.67 -0.75
N GLU A 227 7.89 -3.86 0.47
CA GLU A 227 6.57 -4.47 0.67
C GLU A 227 5.48 -3.51 0.20
N VAL A 228 4.57 -4.06 -0.60
CA VAL A 228 3.39 -3.38 -1.12
C VAL A 228 2.29 -3.54 -0.08
N ALA A 229 1.67 -2.43 0.30
CA ALA A 229 0.61 -2.46 1.29
C ALA A 229 -0.57 -3.36 0.86
N PRO A 230 -1.32 -3.93 1.82
CA PRO A 230 -2.47 -4.76 1.50
C PRO A 230 -3.43 -4.08 0.52
N ALA A 231 -3.97 -4.88 -0.41
CA ALA A 231 -4.84 -4.42 -1.50
C ALA A 231 -4.21 -3.43 -2.51
N GLN A 232 -2.87 -3.33 -2.59
CA GLN A 232 -2.18 -2.56 -3.64
C GLN A 232 -1.47 -3.41 -4.69
N GLU A 233 -1.43 -4.72 -4.51
CA GLU A 233 -0.78 -5.63 -5.46
C GLU A 233 -1.27 -5.41 -6.89
N THR A 234 -2.58 -5.43 -7.12
CA THR A 234 -3.18 -5.22 -8.45
C THR A 234 -2.85 -3.85 -9.00
N PHE A 235 -2.79 -2.82 -8.14
CA PHE A 235 -2.43 -1.47 -8.55
C PHE A 235 -0.96 -1.39 -8.98
N GLU A 236 -0.04 -2.00 -8.22
CA GLU A 236 1.39 -2.05 -8.57
C GLU A 236 1.63 -2.89 -9.84
N ALA A 237 0.91 -4.01 -10.01
CA ALA A 237 0.96 -4.82 -11.22
C ALA A 237 0.46 -4.04 -12.45
N TYR A 238 -0.65 -3.30 -12.30
CA TYR A 238 -1.17 -2.39 -13.32
C TYR A 238 -0.15 -1.29 -13.66
N GLN A 239 0.47 -0.66 -12.67
CA GLN A 239 1.48 0.39 -12.88
C GLN A 239 2.72 -0.16 -13.59
N LEU A 240 3.15 -1.37 -13.23
CA LEU A 240 4.23 -2.07 -13.92
C LEU A 240 3.87 -2.34 -15.39
N ALA A 241 2.68 -2.91 -15.64
CA ALA A 241 2.19 -3.15 -16.99
C ALA A 241 2.09 -1.86 -17.80
N GLN A 242 1.59 -0.79 -17.22
CA GLN A 242 1.47 0.51 -17.85
C GLN A 242 2.83 1.08 -18.24
N ARG A 243 3.85 1.00 -17.37
CA ARG A 243 5.21 1.48 -17.66
C ARG A 243 5.86 0.68 -18.78
N ILE A 244 5.81 -0.65 -18.72
CA ILE A 244 6.38 -1.54 -19.75
C ILE A 244 5.69 -1.29 -21.09
N ARG A 245 4.36 -1.27 -21.12
CA ARG A 245 3.60 -1.08 -22.37
C ARG A 245 3.84 0.31 -22.96
N ARG A 246 3.93 1.36 -22.15
CA ARG A 246 4.31 2.72 -22.63
C ARG A 246 5.72 2.75 -23.21
N PHE A 247 6.67 2.06 -22.58
CA PHE A 247 8.02 1.94 -23.12
C PHE A 247 8.00 1.24 -24.49
N LYS A 248 7.38 0.05 -24.57
CA LYS A 248 7.23 -0.71 -25.82
C LYS A 248 6.49 0.06 -26.91
N GLN A 249 5.42 0.77 -26.56
CA GLN A 249 4.66 1.59 -27.51
C GLN A 249 5.54 2.68 -28.15
N ARG A 250 6.44 3.30 -27.38
CA ARG A 250 7.33 4.35 -27.88
C ARG A 250 8.54 3.81 -28.65
N GLN A 251 9.06 2.64 -28.27
CA GLN A 251 10.35 2.15 -28.77
C GLN A 251 10.24 0.98 -29.76
N GLU A 252 9.20 0.16 -29.66
CA GLU A 252 9.12 -1.14 -30.35
C GLU A 252 7.94 -1.24 -31.32
N TRP A 253 6.75 -0.73 -30.93
CA TRP A 253 5.52 -1.01 -31.68
C TRP A 253 5.32 -0.15 -32.94
N GLY A 254 6.20 0.82 -33.19
CA GLY A 254 6.42 1.51 -34.48
C GLY A 254 5.22 1.59 -35.42
N SER A 255 4.13 2.23 -35.01
CA SER A 255 2.89 2.33 -35.78
C SER A 255 2.44 3.78 -35.87
N ASP A 256 1.79 4.14 -37.00
CA ASP A 256 1.14 5.44 -37.20
C ASP A 256 -0.02 5.68 -36.23
N ALA A 257 -0.52 4.63 -35.58
CA ALA A 257 -1.57 4.69 -34.58
C ALA A 257 -1.16 4.03 -33.26
N TRP A 258 -1.62 4.58 -32.15
CA TRP A 258 -1.46 4.02 -30.81
C TRP A 258 -2.78 3.45 -30.33
N TYR A 259 -2.78 2.17 -29.95
CA TYR A 259 -3.98 1.48 -29.47
C TYR A 259 -4.01 1.40 -27.95
N PHE A 260 -5.21 1.49 -27.38
CA PHE A 260 -5.46 1.43 -25.95
C PHE A 260 -6.71 0.59 -25.67
N GLY A 261 -6.59 -0.32 -24.72
CA GLY A 261 -7.74 -1.00 -24.11
C GLY A 261 -8.24 -0.21 -22.92
N ILE A 262 -9.56 -0.04 -22.79
CA ILE A 262 -10.21 0.48 -21.59
C ILE A 262 -10.97 -0.67 -20.93
N TYR A 263 -10.84 -0.77 -19.61
CA TYR A 263 -11.31 -1.90 -18.80
C TYR A 263 -12.32 -1.46 -17.74
N ASP A 264 -13.07 -2.40 -17.18
CA ASP A 264 -14.03 -2.12 -16.11
C ASP A 264 -13.38 -2.03 -14.73
N THR A 265 -12.32 -2.81 -14.51
CA THR A 265 -11.61 -2.89 -13.23
C THR A 265 -10.10 -2.89 -13.45
N LEU A 266 -9.34 -2.58 -12.40
CA LEU A 266 -7.87 -2.66 -12.44
C LEU A 266 -7.40 -4.11 -12.68
N GLU A 267 -8.08 -5.09 -12.10
CA GLU A 267 -7.75 -6.51 -12.28
C GLU A 267 -7.91 -6.95 -13.74
N ALA A 268 -8.98 -6.52 -14.42
CA ALA A 268 -9.20 -6.82 -15.83
C ALA A 268 -8.08 -6.28 -16.73
N THR A 269 -7.32 -5.27 -16.30
CA THR A 269 -6.17 -4.78 -17.10
C THR A 269 -5.03 -5.80 -17.20
N LEU A 270 -4.98 -6.79 -16.30
CA LEU A 270 -3.97 -7.84 -16.32
C LEU A 270 -4.28 -8.94 -17.33
N ASP A 271 -5.47 -8.92 -17.93
CA ASP A 271 -5.88 -9.77 -19.06
C ASP A 271 -6.28 -8.90 -20.25
N VAL A 272 -5.45 -8.89 -21.29
CA VAL A 272 -5.71 -8.09 -22.50
C VAL A 272 -7.04 -8.47 -23.18
N ASP A 273 -7.44 -9.73 -23.09
CA ASP A 273 -8.67 -10.21 -23.73
C ASP A 273 -9.92 -9.69 -23.00
N ALA A 274 -9.79 -9.25 -21.74
CA ALA A 274 -10.83 -8.58 -20.97
C ALA A 274 -11.05 -7.10 -21.37
N THR A 275 -10.38 -6.61 -22.43
CA THR A 275 -10.60 -5.24 -22.95
C THR A 275 -12.08 -4.99 -23.25
N ARG A 276 -12.69 -4.00 -22.60
CA ARG A 276 -14.10 -3.66 -22.89
C ARG A 276 -14.23 -2.76 -24.10
N LEU A 277 -13.40 -1.73 -24.19
CA LEU A 277 -13.40 -0.78 -25.31
C LEU A 277 -12.00 -0.68 -25.91
N LEU A 278 -11.94 -0.63 -27.24
CA LEU A 278 -10.70 -0.39 -27.98
C LEU A 278 -10.71 1.03 -28.54
N VAL A 279 -9.72 1.83 -28.15
CA VAL A 279 -9.51 3.19 -28.65
C VAL A 279 -8.17 3.25 -29.37
N LYS A 280 -8.09 4.04 -30.44
CA LYS A 280 -6.81 4.39 -31.06
C LYS A 280 -6.62 5.90 -31.12
N THR A 281 -5.38 6.37 -31.17
CA THR A 281 -5.01 7.76 -31.48
C THR A 281 -4.01 7.76 -32.63
N GLU A 282 -3.81 8.89 -33.29
CA GLU A 282 -2.60 9.08 -34.09
C GLU A 282 -1.37 8.98 -33.17
N ALA A 283 -0.26 8.46 -33.67
CA ALA A 283 0.95 8.30 -32.89
C ALA A 283 1.45 9.65 -32.37
N GLY A 284 1.50 9.81 -31.04
CA GLY A 284 1.91 11.05 -30.38
C GLY A 284 0.80 12.08 -30.18
N ASP A 285 -0.39 11.92 -30.80
CA ASP A 285 -1.55 12.77 -30.49
C ASP A 285 -2.26 12.24 -29.24
N LYS A 286 -2.53 13.15 -28.31
CA LYS A 286 -3.19 12.86 -27.04
C LYS A 286 -4.59 13.48 -26.92
N TRP A 287 -5.03 14.22 -27.91
CA TRP A 287 -6.26 15.02 -27.78
C TRP A 287 -7.44 14.41 -28.52
N PHE A 288 -7.17 13.61 -29.56
CA PHE A 288 -8.21 12.98 -30.38
C PHE A 288 -8.00 11.47 -30.43
N GLY A 289 -9.04 10.74 -30.01
CA GLY A 289 -9.10 9.30 -30.13
C GLY A 289 -10.28 8.87 -30.99
N GLU A 290 -10.19 7.66 -31.52
CA GLU A 290 -11.30 6.98 -32.19
C GLU A 290 -11.63 5.68 -31.45
N LEU A 291 -12.90 5.48 -31.13
CA LEU A 291 -13.45 4.26 -30.53
C LEU A 291 -13.82 3.26 -31.63
N TYR A 292 -13.40 2.00 -31.48
CA TYR A 292 -13.84 0.91 -32.34
C TYR A 292 -15.30 0.55 -32.03
N VAL A 293 -16.17 0.57 -33.05
CA VAL A 293 -17.61 0.28 -32.91
C VAL A 293 -18.05 -0.97 -33.67
N GLY A 294 -17.09 -1.84 -34.03
CA GLY A 294 -17.33 -3.08 -34.77
C GLY A 294 -17.28 -2.91 -36.30
N GLN A 295 -17.23 -4.03 -37.02
CA GLN A 295 -17.25 -4.09 -38.49
C GLN A 295 -16.22 -3.18 -39.19
N GLY A 296 -15.04 -3.01 -38.58
CA GLY A 296 -13.98 -2.16 -39.12
C GLY A 296 -14.22 -0.66 -39.00
N ARG A 297 -15.25 -0.22 -38.25
CA ARG A 297 -15.62 1.19 -38.11
C ARG A 297 -15.05 1.79 -36.83
N TRP A 298 -14.68 3.06 -36.95
CA TRP A 298 -14.15 3.89 -35.88
C TRP A 298 -15.01 5.15 -35.74
N GLN A 299 -15.22 5.61 -34.51
CA GLN A 299 -15.97 6.84 -34.23
C GLN A 299 -15.16 7.78 -33.33
N PRO A 300 -15.16 9.11 -33.58
CA PRO A 300 -14.48 10.06 -32.72
C PRO A 300 -14.91 9.93 -31.26
N THR A 301 -13.96 10.01 -30.33
CA THR A 301 -14.22 9.89 -28.90
C THR A 301 -13.27 10.75 -28.06
N ARG A 302 -13.74 11.18 -26.88
CA ARG A 302 -12.94 11.89 -25.87
C ARG A 302 -12.52 11.02 -24.68
N LYS A 303 -12.85 9.72 -24.69
CA LYS A 303 -12.66 8.86 -23.51
C LYS A 303 -11.23 8.83 -22.98
N LEU A 304 -10.22 8.78 -23.86
CA LEU A 304 -8.81 8.80 -23.43
C LEU A 304 -8.39 10.17 -22.90
N ASP A 305 -8.85 11.27 -23.51
CA ASP A 305 -8.59 12.63 -23.03
C ASP A 305 -9.20 12.83 -21.64
N ASP A 306 -10.44 12.37 -21.42
CA ASP A 306 -11.09 12.41 -20.11
C ASP A 306 -10.30 11.64 -19.04
N ILE A 307 -9.80 10.44 -19.38
CA ILE A 307 -8.97 9.64 -18.47
C ILE A 307 -7.65 10.35 -18.16
N TRP A 308 -6.95 10.88 -19.18
CA TRP A 308 -5.66 11.55 -18.98
C TRP A 308 -5.78 12.88 -18.23
N ARG A 309 -6.92 13.54 -18.30
CA ARG A 309 -7.25 14.74 -17.51
C ARG A 309 -7.75 14.42 -16.10
N GLY A 310 -7.92 13.15 -15.74
CA GLY A 310 -8.46 12.73 -14.44
C GLY A 310 -9.95 13.04 -14.27
N LEU A 311 -10.69 13.20 -15.38
CA LEU A 311 -12.15 13.35 -15.36
C LEU A 311 -12.85 11.98 -15.28
N ARG A 312 -12.11 10.89 -15.54
CA ARG A 312 -12.57 9.51 -15.45
C ARG A 312 -11.46 8.61 -14.93
N ASP A 313 -11.84 7.66 -14.08
CA ASP A 313 -10.91 6.72 -13.45
C ASP A 313 -10.89 5.34 -14.14
N ASP A 314 -11.44 5.23 -15.36
CA ASP A 314 -11.44 3.96 -16.09
C ASP A 314 -9.97 3.50 -16.32
N PRO A 315 -9.61 2.27 -15.91
CA PRO A 315 -8.29 1.74 -16.17
C PRO A 315 -8.02 1.60 -17.67
N GLN A 316 -6.81 1.94 -18.09
CA GLN A 316 -6.42 1.84 -19.49
C GLN A 316 -4.98 1.33 -19.64
N LEU A 317 -4.75 0.54 -20.69
CA LEU A 317 -3.42 0.07 -21.06
C LEU A 317 -3.19 0.19 -22.57
N ALA A 318 -1.95 0.55 -22.93
CA ALA A 318 -1.48 0.53 -24.30
C ALA A 318 -1.42 -0.91 -24.84
N LEU A 319 -1.85 -1.09 -26.09
CA LEU A 319 -1.90 -2.37 -26.78
C LEU A 319 -0.95 -2.35 -27.97
N SER A 320 -0.31 -3.48 -28.22
CA SER A 320 0.40 -3.71 -29.47
C SER A 320 -0.59 -3.80 -30.64
N PRO A 321 -0.16 -3.54 -31.89
CA PRO A 321 -1.03 -3.70 -33.06
C PRO A 321 -1.64 -5.09 -33.19
N ALA A 322 -0.89 -6.15 -32.85
CA ALA A 322 -1.37 -7.52 -32.88
C ALA A 322 -2.47 -7.79 -31.82
N GLU A 323 -2.31 -7.27 -30.60
CA GLU A 323 -3.35 -7.32 -29.57
C GLU A 323 -4.61 -6.56 -30.02
N ALA A 324 -4.45 -5.36 -30.56
CA ALA A 324 -5.56 -4.56 -31.06
C ALA A 324 -6.33 -5.28 -32.18
N GLN A 325 -5.65 -5.94 -33.11
CA GLN A 325 -6.29 -6.75 -34.16
C GLN A 325 -7.10 -7.91 -33.57
N ARG A 326 -6.57 -8.64 -32.58
CA ARG A 326 -7.31 -9.70 -31.90
C ARG A 326 -8.57 -9.16 -31.21
N ILE A 327 -8.46 -8.01 -30.56
CA ILE A 327 -9.60 -7.36 -29.90
C ILE A 327 -10.63 -6.88 -30.93
N MET A 328 -10.22 -6.30 -32.07
CA MET A 328 -11.15 -5.93 -33.14
C MET A 328 -11.93 -7.14 -33.66
N HIS A 329 -11.28 -8.30 -33.82
CA HIS A 329 -11.97 -9.54 -34.23
C HIS A 329 -12.99 -10.01 -33.18
N ARG A 330 -12.70 -9.84 -31.88
CA ARG A 330 -13.62 -10.22 -30.81
C ARG A 330 -14.81 -9.26 -30.68
N LEU A 331 -14.60 -7.97 -30.91
CA LEU A 331 -15.62 -6.93 -30.75
C LEU A 331 -16.45 -6.65 -32.01
N GLY A 332 -16.01 -7.11 -33.18
CA GLY A 332 -16.61 -6.82 -34.49
C GLY A 332 -17.64 -7.84 -34.94
#